data_AF-A0AA89C759-F1
#
_entry.id   AF-A0AA89C759-F1
#
_cell.length_a   1.000
_cell.length_b   1.000
_cell.length_c   1.000
_cell.angle_alpha   90.00
_cell.angle_beta   90.00
_cell.angle_gamma   90.00
#
_symmetry.space_group_name_H-M   'P 1'
#
loop_
_entity.id
_entity.type
_entity.pdbx_description
1 polymer ?
#
loop_
_entity_poly.entity_id
_entity_poly.type
_entity_poly.pdbx_seq_one_letter_code
_entity_poly.pdbx_strand_id
1 'polypeptide(L)'
;MQNASESNKLCQQKYSSGRLAYIPSANAEYFMERALQSQFGNERGSGVWIGVFDNIQEGKFVDTDGEPQKYFNWRYDQPNDPNRNVDGDPAQDCVRSFPHDRHDIFSWQDKPCKENGLAICSINLHK
;
A
#
# COMPACT_ATOMS: atom_id res chain seq x y z
N MET A 1 8.47 12.29 -2.88
CA MET A 1 7.47 11.37 -2.28
C MET A 1 6.11 12.00 -2.47
N GLN A 2 5.12 11.22 -2.90
CA GLN A 2 3.75 11.70 -3.12
C GLN A 2 2.77 10.87 -2.29
N ASN A 3 1.53 11.34 -2.21
CA ASN A 3 0.45 10.61 -1.56
C ASN A 3 -0.04 9.42 -2.40
N ALA A 4 -0.90 8.56 -1.86
CA ALA A 4 -1.32 7.32 -2.53
C ALA A 4 -2.03 7.58 -3.88
N SER A 5 -2.96 8.55 -3.90
CA SER A 5 -3.73 8.90 -5.10
C SER A 5 -2.83 9.43 -6.21
N GLU A 6 -1.92 10.34 -5.87
CA GLU A 6 -0.97 10.91 -6.82
C GLU A 6 0.04 9.86 -7.29
N SER A 7 0.50 8.98 -6.41
CA SER A 7 1.39 7.88 -6.76
C SER A 7 0.76 6.93 -7.77
N ASN A 8 -0.54 6.59 -7.60
CA ASN A 8 -1.27 5.77 -8.57
C ASN A 8 -1.35 6.46 -9.95
N LYS A 9 -1.61 7.77 -10.00
CA LYS A 9 -1.60 8.55 -11.25
C LYS A 9 -0.22 8.52 -11.90
N LEU A 10 0.85 8.65 -11.12
CA LEU A 10 2.22 8.58 -11.63
C LEU A 10 2.55 7.20 -12.20
N CYS A 11 2.09 6.11 -11.57
CA CYS A 11 2.23 4.76 -12.12
C CYS A 11 1.56 4.64 -13.50
N GLN A 12 0.32 5.14 -13.62
CA GLN A 12 -0.45 5.13 -14.87
C GLN A 12 0.17 5.98 -15.97
N GLN A 13 0.77 7.12 -15.60
CA GLN A 13 1.47 8.00 -16.54
C GLN A 13 2.79 7.39 -17.03
N LYS A 14 3.52 6.73 -16.13
CA LYS A 14 4.85 6.18 -16.44
C LYS A 14 4.77 4.86 -17.20
N TYR A 15 3.74 4.06 -16.95
CA TYR A 15 3.57 2.75 -17.58
C TYR A 15 2.11 2.59 -18.06
N SER A 16 1.92 2.16 -19.31
CA SER A 16 0.59 2.03 -19.95
C SER A 16 -0.45 1.19 -19.17
N SER A 17 0.02 0.23 -18.36
CA SER A 17 -0.78 -0.60 -17.46
C SER A 17 -0.36 -0.44 -16.00
N GLY A 18 0.37 0.64 -15.69
CA GLY A 18 0.92 0.90 -14.37
C GLY A 18 -0.16 1.34 -13.39
N ARG A 19 -0.15 0.73 -12.20
CA ARG A 19 -0.98 1.13 -11.06
C ARG A 19 -0.19 0.91 -9.79
N LEU A 20 -0.65 1.44 -8.66
CA LEU A 20 -0.10 1.02 -7.38
C LEU A 20 -0.17 -0.51 -7.24
N ALA A 21 0.87 -1.10 -6.66
CA ALA A 21 1.08 -2.55 -6.70
C ALA A 21 -0.02 -3.33 -5.98
N TYR A 22 -0.71 -4.20 -6.70
CA TYR A 22 -1.58 -5.21 -6.11
C TYR A 22 -0.75 -6.38 -5.56
N ILE A 23 -1.04 -6.82 -4.33
CA ILE A 23 -0.36 -7.95 -3.69
C ILE A 23 -1.36 -9.11 -3.50
N PRO A 24 -1.38 -10.11 -4.41
CA PRO A 24 -2.36 -11.20 -4.36
C PRO A 24 -2.02 -12.33 -3.37
N SER A 25 -0.80 -12.39 -2.84
CA SER A 25 -0.32 -13.54 -2.06
C SER A 25 0.94 -13.23 -1.27
N ALA A 26 1.27 -14.10 -0.32
CA ALA A 26 2.54 -14.06 0.40
C ALA A 26 3.76 -14.16 -0.52
N ASN A 27 3.68 -14.91 -1.62
CA ASN A 27 4.78 -15.00 -2.59
C ASN A 27 4.99 -13.68 -3.33
N ALA A 28 3.91 -12.95 -3.63
CA ALA A 28 4.00 -11.63 -4.26
C ALA A 28 4.54 -10.57 -3.29
N GLU A 29 4.13 -10.61 -2.02
CA GLU A 29 4.73 -9.78 -0.97
C GLU A 29 6.22 -10.06 -0.88
N TYR A 30 6.63 -11.32 -0.69
CA TYR A 30 8.03 -11.72 -0.58
C TYR A 30 8.88 -11.25 -1.78
N PHE A 31 8.36 -11.39 -3.00
CA PHE A 31 9.05 -10.88 -4.19
C PHE A 31 9.24 -9.36 -4.13
N MET A 32 8.20 -8.63 -3.73
CA MET A 32 8.22 -7.18 -3.57
C MET A 32 9.21 -6.75 -2.47
N GLU A 33 9.16 -7.37 -1.29
CA GLU A 33 10.09 -7.12 -0.18
C GLU A 33 11.56 -7.24 -0.61
N ARG A 34 11.89 -8.34 -1.30
CA ARG A 34 13.24 -8.62 -1.78
C ARG A 34 13.70 -7.64 -2.85
N ALA A 35 12.80 -7.20 -3.72
CA ALA A 35 13.10 -6.18 -4.72
C ALA A 35 13.39 -4.81 -4.09
N LEU A 36 12.77 -4.51 -2.95
CA LEU A 36 12.89 -3.20 -2.29
C LEU A 36 13.93 -3.13 -1.19
N GLN A 37 14.44 -4.27 -0.71
CA GLN A 37 15.37 -4.30 0.42
C GLN A 37 16.60 -3.40 0.22
N SER A 38 17.06 -3.24 -1.03
CA SER A 38 18.13 -2.31 -1.41
C SER A 38 17.68 -0.87 -1.70
N GLN A 39 16.39 -0.65 -1.94
CA GLN A 39 15.79 0.65 -2.25
C GLN A 39 15.48 1.47 -1.00
N PHE A 40 15.19 0.82 0.12
CA PHE A 40 14.75 1.52 1.33
C PHE A 40 15.86 2.26 2.07
N GLY A 41 17.14 1.94 1.90
CA GLY A 41 18.24 2.64 2.61
C GLY A 41 17.92 2.93 4.08
N ASN A 42 17.92 4.23 4.45
CA ASN A 42 17.52 4.74 5.77
C ASN A 42 16.02 5.09 5.89
N GLU A 43 15.25 4.99 4.81
CA GLU A 43 13.81 5.32 4.73
C GLU A 43 12.89 4.14 5.08
N ARG A 44 13.43 3.08 5.70
CA ARG A 44 12.65 1.91 6.16
C ARG A 44 11.41 2.31 6.98
N GLY A 45 11.52 3.34 7.81
CA GLY A 45 10.42 3.82 8.64
C GLY A 45 9.24 4.47 7.90
N SER A 46 9.39 4.80 6.61
CA SER A 46 8.36 5.49 5.82
C SER A 46 7.37 4.54 5.14
N GLY A 47 7.76 3.27 4.95
CA GLY A 47 7.00 2.29 4.18
C GLY A 47 6.76 2.71 2.72
N VAL A 48 5.95 1.93 2.03
CA VAL A 48 5.60 2.11 0.61
C VAL A 48 4.10 1.96 0.42
N TRP A 49 3.51 2.89 -0.34
CA TRP A 49 2.15 2.77 -0.81
C TRP A 49 2.00 1.55 -1.73
N ILE A 50 0.97 0.74 -1.45
CA ILE A 50 0.51 -0.37 -2.27
C ILE A 50 -0.92 -0.10 -2.77
N GLY A 51 -1.38 -0.87 -3.74
CA GLY A 51 -2.65 -0.71 -4.42
C GLY A 51 -3.81 -1.33 -3.67
N VAL A 52 -3.96 -1.03 -2.38
CA VAL A 52 -5.01 -1.57 -1.51
C VAL A 52 -5.68 -0.42 -0.76
N PHE A 53 -7.02 -0.39 -0.79
CA PHE A 53 -7.84 0.73 -0.30
C PHE A 53 -9.17 0.22 0.24
N ASP A 54 -9.77 0.90 1.20
CA ASP A 54 -11.14 0.67 1.66
C ASP A 54 -11.99 1.95 1.59
N ASN A 55 -11.57 2.88 0.73
CA ASN A 55 -12.23 4.17 0.46
C ASN A 55 -13.69 4.06 -0.02
N ILE A 56 -14.14 2.89 -0.46
CA ILE A 56 -15.55 2.65 -0.82
C ILE A 56 -16.36 2.27 0.41
N GLN A 57 -15.87 1.31 1.19
CA GLN A 57 -16.52 0.80 2.39
C GLN A 57 -15.45 0.43 3.42
N GLU A 58 -15.48 1.13 4.55
CA GLU A 58 -14.59 0.92 5.69
C GLU A 58 -14.48 -0.56 6.09
N GLY A 59 -13.24 -1.04 6.26
CA GLY A 59 -12.95 -2.43 6.58
C GLY A 59 -13.16 -3.43 5.44
N LYS A 60 -13.57 -2.97 4.24
CA LYS A 60 -13.65 -3.79 3.02
C LYS A 60 -12.64 -3.30 1.99
N PHE A 61 -11.46 -3.89 2.05
CA PHE A 61 -10.37 -3.54 1.17
C PHE A 61 -10.55 -4.10 -0.24
N VAL A 62 -10.27 -3.24 -1.22
CA VAL A 62 -10.26 -3.51 -2.65
C VAL A 62 -8.92 -3.11 -3.25
N ASP A 63 -8.62 -3.65 -4.42
CA ASP A 63 -7.46 -3.27 -5.21
C ASP A 63 -7.71 -2.03 -6.09
N THR A 64 -6.73 -1.66 -6.92
CA THR A 64 -6.85 -0.53 -7.84
C THR A 64 -7.90 -0.70 -8.95
N ASP A 65 -8.40 -1.92 -9.18
CA ASP A 65 -9.51 -2.22 -10.08
C ASP A 65 -10.87 -2.21 -9.36
N GLY A 66 -10.88 -2.09 -8.04
CA GLY A 66 -12.08 -2.18 -7.22
C GLY A 66 -12.47 -3.62 -6.88
N GLU A 67 -11.63 -4.60 -7.22
CA GLU A 67 -11.86 -6.00 -6.89
C GLU A 67 -11.49 -6.29 -5.43
N PRO A 68 -12.19 -7.21 -4.74
CA PRO A 68 -11.88 -7.52 -3.34
C PRO A 68 -10.43 -7.96 -3.14
N GLN A 69 -9.75 -7.32 -2.19
CA GLN A 69 -8.41 -7.74 -1.76
C GLN A 69 -8.51 -9.10 -1.07
N LYS A 70 -7.68 -10.07 -1.51
CA LYS A 70 -7.78 -11.47 -1.07
C LYS A 70 -6.70 -11.87 -0.07
N TYR A 71 -5.56 -11.20 -0.12
CA TYR A 71 -4.42 -11.45 0.75
C TYR A 71 -4.21 -10.25 1.66
N PHE A 72 -3.87 -10.51 2.91
CA PHE A 72 -3.59 -9.48 3.89
C PHE A 72 -2.35 -9.86 4.69
N ASN A 73 -1.51 -8.86 4.97
CA ASN A 73 -0.33 -9.02 5.81
C ASN A 73 -0.30 -7.93 6.88
N TRP A 74 -1.43 -7.74 7.57
CA TRP A 74 -1.57 -6.69 8.57
C TRP A 74 -0.51 -6.81 9.67
N ARG A 75 0.06 -5.67 10.04
CA ARG A 75 0.81 -5.55 11.28
C ARG A 75 -0.14 -5.84 12.45
N TYR A 76 0.40 -6.33 13.55
CA TYR A 76 -0.36 -6.47 14.79
C TYR A 76 -1.15 -5.18 15.12
N ASP A 77 -2.40 -5.35 15.51
CA ASP A 77 -3.43 -4.33 15.73
C ASP A 77 -3.94 -3.57 14.51
N GLN A 78 -3.50 -3.86 13.28
CA GLN A 78 -4.02 -3.22 12.06
C GLN A 78 -5.11 -4.06 11.35
N PRO A 79 -5.99 -3.43 10.56
CA PRO A 79 -6.18 -1.98 10.45
C PRO A 79 -6.76 -1.41 11.74
N ASN A 80 -6.27 -0.24 12.18
CA ASN A 80 -6.48 0.20 13.57
C ASN A 80 -7.24 1.51 13.72
N ASP A 81 -7.55 2.20 12.63
CA ASP A 81 -8.20 3.50 12.69
C ASP A 81 -9.18 3.72 11.53
N PRO A 82 -10.37 3.10 11.62
CA PRO A 82 -11.43 3.23 10.62
C PRO A 82 -12.13 4.59 10.62
N ASN A 83 -11.63 5.56 11.39
CA ASN A 83 -12.44 6.71 11.81
C ASN A 83 -12.55 7.74 10.71
N ARG A 84 -13.67 7.67 9.99
CA ARG A 84 -13.99 8.67 8.98
C ARG A 84 -14.24 10.07 9.48
N ASN A 85 -14.51 10.33 10.78
CA ASN A 85 -14.77 11.67 11.34
C ASN A 85 -15.05 11.65 12.87
N VAL A 86 -14.45 10.76 13.67
CA VAL A 86 -14.80 10.73 15.12
C VAL A 86 -14.20 11.93 15.87
N ASP A 87 -13.00 12.38 15.47
CA ASP A 87 -12.29 13.51 16.13
C ASP A 87 -11.64 14.50 15.14
N GLY A 88 -12.04 14.48 13.86
CA GLY A 88 -11.44 15.30 12.80
C GLY A 88 -10.15 14.74 12.20
N ASP A 89 -9.68 13.59 12.69
CA ASP A 89 -8.59 12.84 12.07
C ASP A 89 -9.00 12.31 10.68
N PRO A 90 -8.07 12.31 9.71
CA PRO A 90 -8.36 11.85 8.37
C PRO A 90 -8.50 10.32 8.33
N ALA A 91 -9.55 9.84 7.66
CA ALA A 91 -9.78 8.43 7.40
C ALA A 91 -8.53 7.74 6.82
N GLN A 92 -8.24 6.54 7.31
CA GLN A 92 -7.08 5.75 6.90
C GLN A 92 -7.41 4.83 5.72
N ASP A 93 -7.92 5.39 4.62
CA ASP A 93 -8.46 4.55 3.53
C ASP A 93 -7.39 3.92 2.59
N CYS A 94 -6.09 4.02 2.91
CA CYS A 94 -4.98 3.59 2.04
C CYS A 94 -3.97 2.74 2.80
N VAL A 95 -3.34 1.77 2.12
CA VAL A 95 -2.42 0.84 2.77
C VAL A 95 -0.96 1.09 2.39
N ARG A 96 -0.08 1.07 3.40
CA ARG A 96 1.37 1.00 3.22
C ARG A 96 1.93 -0.33 3.71
N SER A 97 2.88 -0.88 2.98
CA SER A 97 3.74 -1.97 3.46
C SER A 97 5.00 -1.39 4.11
N PHE A 98 5.32 -1.82 5.33
CA PHE A 98 6.45 -1.34 6.12
C PHE A 98 7.42 -2.49 6.43
N PRO A 99 8.74 -2.32 6.27
CA PRO A 99 9.71 -3.26 6.81
C PRO A 99 9.66 -3.26 8.34
N HIS A 100 9.62 -4.44 8.97
CA HIS A 100 9.81 -4.55 10.42
C HIS A 100 11.27 -4.27 10.81
N ASP A 101 11.45 -3.43 11.83
CA ASP A 101 12.76 -3.01 12.35
C ASP A 101 13.70 -4.16 12.79
N ARG A 102 13.18 -5.38 13.01
CA ARG A 102 13.94 -6.49 13.61
C ARG A 102 13.99 -7.80 12.82
N HIS A 103 13.23 -7.95 11.73
CA HIS A 103 13.11 -9.26 11.07
C HIS A 103 13.05 -9.25 9.53
N ASP A 104 13.24 -8.11 8.86
CA ASP A 104 13.11 -7.97 7.38
C ASP A 104 11.77 -8.51 6.80
N ILE A 105 10.77 -8.77 7.65
CA ILE A 105 9.41 -9.12 7.26
C ILE A 105 8.67 -7.81 7.08
N PHE A 106 7.94 -7.64 5.99
CA PHE A 106 7.10 -6.47 5.83
C PHE A 106 5.72 -6.75 6.42
N SER A 107 5.04 -5.70 6.86
CA SER A 107 3.65 -5.78 7.29
C SER A 107 2.91 -4.49 6.97
N TRP A 108 1.60 -4.61 6.85
CA TRP A 108 0.74 -3.57 6.33
C TRP A 108 0.16 -2.74 7.46
N GLN A 109 0.03 -1.45 7.20
CA GLN A 109 -0.74 -0.52 8.03
C GLN A 109 -1.67 0.26 7.10
N ASP A 110 -2.91 0.46 7.54
CA ASP A 110 -3.74 1.51 7.00
C ASP A 110 -3.15 2.87 7.41
N LYS A 111 -3.31 3.87 6.53
CA LYS A 111 -2.83 5.24 6.70
C LYS A 111 -3.72 6.24 5.98
N PRO A 112 -3.77 7.50 6.46
CA PRO A 112 -4.39 8.58 5.73
C PRO A 112 -3.81 8.71 4.32
N CYS A 113 -4.68 8.62 3.31
CA CYS A 113 -4.27 8.63 1.91
C CYS A 113 -3.47 9.87 1.47
N LYS A 114 -3.52 10.97 2.24
CA LYS A 114 -2.86 12.25 1.96
C LYS A 114 -1.41 12.32 2.45
N GLU A 115 -0.93 11.35 3.21
CA GLU A 115 0.47 11.33 3.65
C GLU A 115 1.43 11.09 2.48
N ASN A 116 2.56 11.80 2.45
CA ASN A 116 3.58 11.58 1.42
C ASN A 116 4.42 10.34 1.74
N GLY A 117 4.73 9.54 0.72
CA GLY A 117 5.52 8.33 0.88
C GLY A 117 6.17 7.85 -0.42
N LEU A 118 6.98 6.81 -0.30
CA LEU A 118 7.38 5.99 -1.44
C LEU A 118 6.18 5.17 -1.92
N ALA A 119 6.25 4.70 -3.15
CA ALA A 119 5.17 3.93 -3.78
C ALA A 119 5.75 2.89 -4.73
N ILE A 120 5.03 1.79 -4.90
CA ILE A 120 5.40 0.73 -5.83
C ILE A 120 4.36 0.66 -6.92
N CYS A 121 4.81 0.60 -8.17
CA CYS A 121 3.95 0.35 -9.30
C CYS A 121 4.00 -1.15 -9.68
N SER A 122 2.84 -1.74 -9.95
CA SER A 122 2.73 -2.98 -10.73
C SER A 122 2.33 -2.66 -12.17
N ILE A 123 2.77 -3.49 -13.12
CA ILE A 123 2.38 -3.43 -14.52
C ILE A 123 1.80 -4.78 -14.95
N ASN A 124 0.70 -4.75 -15.69
CA ASN A 124 0.22 -5.96 -16.37
C ASN A 124 0.97 -6.10 -17.70
N LEU A 125 1.74 -7.18 -17.82
CA LEU A 125 2.59 -7.47 -19.00
C LEU A 125 1.82 -8.08 -20.17
N HIS A 126 0.61 -8.58 -19.91
CA HIS A 126 -0.26 -9.17 -20.92
C HIS A 126 -1.58 -8.39 -20.91
N LYS A 127 -1.77 -7.55 -21.92
CA LYS A 127 -3.10 -7.09 -22.38
C LYS A 127 -3.48 -7.93 -23.60
#